data_AF-A0A6A4UU75-F1
#
_entry.id   AF-A0A6A4UU75-F1
#
_cell.length_a   1.000
_cell.length_b   1.000
_cell.length_c   1.000
_cell.angle_alpha   90.00
_cell.angle_beta   90.00
_cell.angle_gamma   90.00
#
_symmetry.space_group_name_H-M   'P 1'
#
loop_
_entity.id
_entity.type
_entity.pdbx_description
1 polymer ?
#
loop_
_entity_poly.entity_id
_entity_poly.type
_entity_poly.pdbx_seq_one_letter_code
_entity_poly.pdbx_strand_id
1 'polypeptide(L)'
;IKDKDIQSILAFYTNPIYAKIAKGEIHHEFPFYALLGTEVIHGYMDMVAFTSEETILIDFKTDRVDSKEVLLELYTDQLRDYVRVLQQMRPNKPVKAYMYSLALKSYVEVH
;
A
#
# COMPACT_ATOMS: atom_id res chain seq x y z
N ILE A 1 -18.97 -15.00 1.75
CA ILE A 1 -17.72 -14.51 2.38
C ILE A 1 -17.61 -15.23 3.72
N LYS A 2 -16.46 -15.84 4.07
CA LYS A 2 -16.33 -16.56 5.35
C LYS A 2 -16.17 -15.55 6.49
N ASP A 3 -16.62 -15.87 7.70
CA ASP A 3 -16.54 -14.95 8.86
C ASP A 3 -15.12 -14.40 9.08
N LYS A 4 -14.09 -15.23 8.85
CA LYS A 4 -12.69 -14.81 8.96
C LYS A 4 -12.32 -13.69 7.98
N ASP A 5 -12.82 -13.74 6.75
CA ASP A 5 -12.56 -12.74 5.72
C ASP A 5 -13.24 -11.40 6.09
N ILE A 6 -14.45 -11.47 6.64
CA ILE A 6 -15.17 -10.29 7.17
C ILE A 6 -14.35 -9.63 8.27
N GLN A 7 -13.81 -10.42 9.20
CA GLN A 7 -12.98 -9.87 10.29
C GLN A 7 -11.70 -9.22 9.78
N SER A 8 -11.06 -9.76 8.74
CA SER A 8 -9.90 -9.12 8.12
C SER A 8 -10.31 -7.78 7.49
N ILE A 9 -11.41 -7.73 6.75
CA ILE A 9 -11.89 -6.48 6.14
C ILE A 9 -12.27 -5.45 7.21
N LEU A 10 -12.94 -5.85 8.29
CA LEU A 10 -13.27 -4.94 9.40
C LEU A 10 -12.00 -4.39 10.08
N ALA A 11 -10.99 -5.23 10.29
CA ALA A 11 -9.72 -4.82 10.88
C ALA A 11 -8.97 -3.79 10.02
N PHE A 12 -9.10 -3.86 8.70
CA PHE A 12 -8.61 -2.83 7.78
C PHE A 12 -9.30 -1.49 8.05
N TYR A 13 -10.63 -1.42 7.98
CA TYR A 13 -11.39 -0.17 8.12
C TYR A 13 -11.33 0.45 9.52
N THR A 14 -11.14 -0.35 10.56
CA THR A 14 -11.09 0.11 11.96
C THR A 14 -9.70 0.58 12.39
N ASN A 15 -8.68 0.39 11.58
CA ASN A 15 -7.32 0.83 11.90
C ASN A 15 -7.19 2.36 11.76
N PRO A 16 -6.43 3.04 12.64
CA PRO A 16 -6.16 4.48 12.52
C PRO A 16 -5.55 4.93 11.19
N ILE A 17 -4.83 4.05 10.49
CA ILE A 17 -4.29 4.33 9.15
C ILE A 17 -5.42 4.60 8.16
N TYR A 18 -6.51 3.81 8.20
CA TYR A 18 -7.65 4.01 7.30
C TYR A 18 -8.32 5.37 7.51
N ALA A 19 -8.37 5.87 8.75
CA ALA A 19 -8.89 7.21 9.03
C ALA A 19 -8.07 8.32 8.36
N LYS A 20 -6.78 8.10 8.05
CA LYS A 20 -5.97 9.02 7.24
C LYS A 20 -6.27 8.87 5.75
N ILE A 21 -6.36 7.63 5.27
CA ILE A 21 -6.72 7.28 3.88
C ILE A 21 -8.04 7.94 3.48
N ALA A 22 -9.06 7.82 4.35
CA ALA A 22 -10.41 8.36 4.12
C ALA A 22 -10.50 9.89 4.01
N LYS A 23 -9.41 10.63 4.32
CA LYS A 23 -9.34 12.09 4.13
C LYS A 23 -8.91 12.49 2.72
N GLY A 24 -8.41 11.55 1.92
CA GLY A 24 -7.88 11.81 0.59
C GLY A 24 -8.79 11.37 -0.54
N GLU A 25 -8.35 11.66 -1.76
CA GLU A 25 -8.87 11.04 -2.97
C GLU A 25 -8.31 9.62 -3.06
N ILE A 26 -9.20 8.61 -3.06
CA ILE A 26 -8.83 7.18 -3.06
C ILE A 26 -8.96 6.63 -4.47
N HIS A 27 -7.88 6.03 -4.96
CA HIS A 27 -7.85 5.25 -6.19
C HIS A 27 -7.61 3.78 -5.86
N HIS A 28 -8.35 2.91 -6.54
CA HIS A 28 -8.13 1.47 -6.53
C HIS A 28 -7.58 1.03 -7.88
N GLU A 29 -6.72 0.01 -7.88
CA GLU A 29 -6.05 -0.49 -9.11
C GLU A 29 -5.45 0.66 -9.91
N PHE A 30 -4.65 1.49 -9.24
CA PHE A 30 -4.13 2.74 -9.80
C PHE A 30 -3.02 2.43 -10.82
N PRO A 31 -3.26 2.68 -12.13
CA PRO A 31 -2.29 2.36 -13.16
C PRO A 31 -1.12 3.35 -13.11
N PHE A 32 0.08 2.87 -13.40
CA PHE A 32 1.24 3.73 -13.61
C PHE A 32 2.11 3.26 -14.77
N TYR A 33 2.80 4.22 -15.35
CA TYR A 33 3.87 4.04 -16.32
C TYR A 33 4.92 5.12 -16.01
N ALA A 34 6.12 4.72 -15.62
CA ALA A 34 7.13 5.62 -15.09
C ALA A 34 8.53 5.24 -15.57
N LEU A 35 9.38 6.27 -15.71
CA LEU A 35 10.80 6.11 -15.99
C LEU A 35 11.58 6.32 -14.68
N LEU A 36 12.13 5.24 -14.13
CA LEU A 36 13.03 5.28 -12.99
C LEU A 36 14.47 5.15 -13.48
N GLY A 37 15.18 6.29 -13.55
CA GLY A 37 16.51 6.33 -14.15
C GLY A 37 16.45 6.04 -15.65
N THR A 38 16.91 4.85 -16.05
CA THR A 38 16.86 4.38 -17.44
C THR A 38 15.82 3.27 -17.66
N GLU A 39 15.15 2.82 -16.61
CA GLU A 39 14.19 1.71 -16.67
C GLU A 39 12.76 2.21 -16.73
N VAL A 40 12.00 1.69 -17.68
CA VAL A 40 10.56 1.88 -17.74
C VAL A 40 9.91 0.81 -16.90
N ILE A 41 9.13 1.22 -15.91
CA ILE A 41 8.29 0.34 -15.11
C ILE A 41 6.83 0.72 -15.27
N HIS A 42 5.95 -0.28 -15.25
CA HIS A 42 4.52 -0.08 -15.35
C HIS A 42 3.77 -1.17 -14.59
N GLY A 43 2.54 -0.88 -14.20
CA GLY A 43 1.73 -1.82 -13.43
C GLY A 43 0.53 -1.14 -12.79
N TYR A 44 0.00 -1.79 -11.77
CA TYR A 44 -1.14 -1.33 -11.00
C TYR A 44 -0.78 -1.38 -9.51
N MET A 45 -1.11 -0.31 -8.79
CA MET A 45 -1.02 -0.26 -7.33
C MET A 45 -2.41 -0.49 -6.75
N ASP A 46 -2.58 -1.46 -5.86
CA ASP A 46 -3.91 -1.88 -5.40
C ASP A 46 -4.75 -0.73 -4.85
N MET A 47 -4.15 0.13 -4.02
CA MET A 47 -4.82 1.33 -3.53
C MET A 47 -3.83 2.47 -3.22
N VAL A 48 -4.17 3.66 -3.72
CA VAL A 48 -3.42 4.90 -3.44
C VAL A 48 -4.41 5.96 -2.96
N ALA A 49 -4.08 6.62 -1.86
CA ALA A 49 -4.83 7.77 -1.37
C ALA A 49 -3.97 9.04 -1.42
N PHE A 50 -4.46 10.05 -2.14
CA PHE A 50 -3.84 11.36 -2.20
C PHE A 50 -4.53 12.30 -1.21
N THR A 51 -3.88 12.55 -0.07
CA THR A 51 -4.34 13.54 0.89
C THR A 51 -3.65 14.90 0.64
N SER A 52 -4.06 15.93 1.38
CA SER A 52 -3.38 17.22 1.39
C SER A 52 -1.99 17.16 2.03
N GLU A 53 -1.74 16.22 2.93
CA GLU A 53 -0.50 16.11 3.72
C GLU A 53 0.49 15.10 3.11
N GLU A 54 0.00 13.94 2.72
CA GLU A 54 0.79 12.78 2.30
C GLU A 54 0.09 11.95 1.20
N THR A 55 0.88 11.11 0.53
CA THR A 55 0.36 10.03 -0.33
C THR A 55 0.47 8.72 0.44
N ILE A 56 -0.64 7.97 0.54
CA ILE A 56 -0.67 6.68 1.25
C ILE A 56 -0.89 5.57 0.22
N LEU A 57 0.04 4.62 0.15
CA LEU A 57 -0.01 3.43 -0.70
C LEU A 57 -0.33 2.21 0.17
N ILE A 58 -1.35 1.46 -0.20
CA ILE A 58 -1.68 0.16 0.39
C ILE A 58 -1.64 -0.92 -0.68
N ASP A 59 -0.90 -1.99 -0.40
CA ASP A 59 -0.86 -3.22 -1.19
C ASP A 59 -1.44 -4.38 -0.34
N PHE A 60 -2.40 -5.13 -0.87
CA PHE A 60 -3.12 -6.17 -0.12
C PHE A 60 -2.49 -7.54 -0.32
N LYS A 61 -2.09 -8.19 0.78
CA LYS A 61 -1.45 -9.51 0.75
C LYS A 61 -2.37 -10.60 1.30
N THR A 62 -2.58 -11.63 0.50
CA THR A 62 -3.41 -12.81 0.84
C THR A 62 -2.57 -13.98 1.36
N ASP A 63 -1.25 -13.86 1.30
CA ASP A 63 -0.28 -14.85 1.73
C ASP A 63 -0.55 -15.30 3.16
N ARG A 64 -0.54 -16.61 3.37
CA ARG A 64 -0.59 -17.21 4.70
C ARG A 64 0.82 -17.23 5.27
N VAL A 65 1.17 -16.15 5.96
CA VAL A 65 2.45 -15.97 6.64
C VAL A 65 2.24 -15.99 8.15
N ASP A 66 3.26 -16.46 8.86
CA ASP A 66 3.24 -16.50 10.32
C ASP A 66 3.75 -15.19 10.95
N SER A 67 4.42 -14.33 10.16
CA SER A 67 5.01 -13.08 10.66
C SER A 67 5.09 -11.97 9.59
N LYS A 68 5.29 -10.74 10.05
CA LYS A 68 5.38 -9.55 9.18
C LYS A 68 6.71 -9.50 8.43
N GLU A 69 7.75 -10.08 9.00
CA GLU A 69 9.11 -10.10 8.49
C GLU A 69 9.18 -10.83 7.14
N VAL A 70 8.41 -11.92 7.00
CA VAL A 70 8.29 -12.66 5.72
C VAL A 70 7.72 -11.76 4.61
N LEU A 71 6.72 -10.93 4.92
CA LEU A 71 6.14 -10.01 3.93
C LEU A 71 7.13 -8.90 3.55
N LEU A 72 7.86 -8.38 4.52
CA LEU A 72 8.90 -7.38 4.27
C LEU A 72 10.00 -7.96 3.37
N GLU A 73 10.45 -9.18 3.61
CA GLU A 73 11.46 -9.84 2.78
C GLU A 73 10.99 -10.01 1.33
N LEU A 74 9.74 -10.45 1.13
CA LEU A 74 9.23 -10.76 -0.21
C LEU A 74 8.89 -9.53 -1.07
N TYR A 75 8.44 -8.43 -0.45
CA TYR A 75 7.77 -7.36 -1.18
C TYR A 75 8.35 -5.96 -1.00
N THR A 76 9.37 -5.78 -0.15
CA THR A 76 9.95 -4.45 0.10
C THR A 76 10.46 -3.80 -1.18
N ASP A 77 11.16 -4.53 -2.04
CA ASP A 77 11.75 -3.94 -3.26
C ASP A 77 10.68 -3.46 -4.24
N GLN A 78 9.61 -4.24 -4.44
CA GLN A 78 8.48 -3.83 -5.27
C GLN A 78 7.81 -2.56 -4.73
N LEU A 79 7.53 -2.49 -3.42
CA LEU A 79 6.89 -1.33 -2.81
C LEU A 79 7.80 -0.10 -2.85
N ARG A 80 9.13 -0.27 -2.79
CA ARG A 80 10.09 0.82 -2.95
C ARG A 80 10.03 1.44 -4.35
N ASP A 81 9.82 0.65 -5.39
CA ASP A 81 9.62 1.19 -6.73
C ASP A 81 8.30 1.97 -6.84
N TYR A 82 7.22 1.47 -6.24
CA TYR A 82 5.97 2.24 -6.17
C TYR A 82 6.14 3.56 -5.42
N VAL A 83 6.87 3.56 -4.31
CA VAL A 83 7.20 4.78 -3.55
C VAL A 83 7.97 5.78 -4.43
N ARG A 84 8.97 5.32 -5.20
CA ARG A 84 9.72 6.20 -6.12
C ARG A 84 8.82 6.82 -7.18
N VAL A 85 7.92 6.04 -7.79
CA VAL A 85 6.95 6.53 -8.78
C VAL A 85 6.03 7.59 -8.17
N LEU A 86 5.44 7.31 -7.00
CA LEU A 86 4.55 8.24 -6.31
C LEU A 86 5.28 9.50 -5.85
N GLN A 87 6.55 9.38 -5.45
CA GLN A 87 7.38 10.52 -5.08
C GLN A 87 7.72 11.40 -6.30
N GLN A 88 7.97 10.81 -7.47
CA GLN A 88 8.11 11.57 -8.72
C GLN A 88 6.80 12.29 -9.09
N MET A 89 5.65 11.64 -8.88
CA MET A 89 4.33 12.20 -9.16
C MET A 89 3.95 13.36 -8.22
N ARG A 90 4.31 13.28 -6.92
CA ARG A 90 4.08 14.35 -5.92
C ARG A 90 5.37 14.67 -5.14
N PRO A 91 6.35 15.37 -5.73
CA PRO A 91 7.68 15.59 -5.14
C PRO A 91 7.70 16.26 -3.77
N ASN A 92 6.69 17.08 -3.47
CA ASN A 92 6.61 17.86 -2.23
C ASN A 92 5.73 17.21 -1.15
N LYS A 93 5.33 15.95 -1.35
CA LYS A 93 4.50 15.20 -0.41
C LYS A 93 5.21 13.91 -0.03
N PRO A 94 5.30 13.57 1.26
CA PRO A 94 5.84 12.27 1.66
C PRO A 94 4.91 11.16 1.17
N VAL A 95 5.52 10.02 0.86
CA VAL A 95 4.81 8.77 0.54
C VAL A 95 4.95 7.82 1.72
N LYS A 96 3.83 7.28 2.19
CA LYS A 96 3.76 6.21 3.19
C LYS A 96 3.23 4.94 2.54
N ALA A 97 4.02 3.88 2.55
CA ALA A 97 3.68 2.61 1.94
C ALA A 97 3.45 1.54 3.01
N TYR A 98 2.35 0.81 2.86
CA TYR A 98 2.01 -0.31 3.73
C TYR A 98 1.59 -1.52 2.90
N MET A 99 1.91 -2.70 3.40
CA MET A 99 1.17 -3.91 3.06
C MET A 99 0.05 -4.12 4.07
N TYR A 100 -1.15 -4.46 3.62
CA TYR A 100 -2.20 -4.97 4.48
C TYR A 100 -2.27 -6.49 4.37
N SER A 101 -1.86 -7.19 5.43
CA SER A 101 -1.93 -8.66 5.48
C SER A 101 -3.32 -9.11 5.91
N LEU A 102 -4.02 -9.85 5.05
CA LEU A 102 -5.33 -10.42 5.38
C LEU A 102 -5.22 -11.56 6.41
N ALA A 103 -4.11 -12.30 6.41
CA ALA A 103 -3.83 -13.37 7.37
C ALA A 103 -3.58 -12.82 8.78
N LEU A 104 -2.74 -11.78 8.89
CA LEU A 104 -2.38 -11.15 10.16
C LEU A 104 -3.36 -10.06 10.60
N LYS A 105 -4.28 -9.64 9.71
CA LYS A 105 -5.25 -8.56 9.91
C LYS A 105 -4.60 -7.24 10.31
N SER A 106 -3.44 -6.95 9.73
CA SER A 106 -2.59 -5.85 10.18
C SER A 106 -1.90 -5.16 9.02
N TYR A 107 -1.66 -3.87 9.22
CA TYR A 107 -0.76 -3.09 8.38
C TYR A 107 0.69 -3.41 8.74
N VAL A 108 1.52 -3.47 7.71
CA VAL A 108 2.97 -3.63 7.77
C VAL A 108 3.57 -2.45 7.02
N GLU A 109 4.17 -1.50 7.73
CA GLU A 109 4.82 -0.34 7.11
C GLU A 109 6.12 -0.78 6.43
N VAL A 110 6.38 -0.26 5.23
CA VAL A 110 7.66 -0.43 4.53
C VAL A 110 8.50 0.82 4.75
N HIS A 111 9.77 0.64 5.15
CA HIS A 111 10.75 1.69 5.39
C HIS A 111 11.75 1.85 4.24
#